data_AF-A0A3M7J9C6-F1
#
_entry.id   AF-A0A3M7J9C6-F1
#
_cell.length_a   1.000
_cell.length_b   1.000
_cell.length_c   1.000
_cell.angle_alpha   90.00
_cell.angle_beta   90.00
_cell.angle_gamma   90.00
#
_symmetry.space_group_name_H-M   'P 1'
#
loop_
_entity.id
_entity.type
_entity.pdbx_description
1 polymer ?
#
loop_
_entity_poly.entity_id
_entity_poly.type
_entity_poly.pdbx_seq_one_letter_code
_entity_poly.pdbx_strand_id
1 'polypeptide(L)'
;MLPLADTTILGANPKFAALYRDLSSNKLNADGTSKLDAKALKEHEAFEKVSASKTEIPLDPVTITWGPRSKRARSQVKSAKRQIIQSGLSDLVYRGDELPEELQDLVGITAASLAGDIGDEDKDIIADELESFHEYALRIAEAISKNIQKDTTALASLLSPENAPRVEELANTIHKIQENLASSTSRLSELRISLAQEIPSVHELYREIIETSIRILEQTIHGSVARGTKAKADYLAVVAEGMSKKLALQHGQLMQQIYTPEIQETLRNKQDDLDAESLSLKRKVREMDERLAAYRQERGMKQMVGEYAELMRETERVEREIDRLETGGR
;
A
#
# COMPACT_ATOMS: atom_id res chain seq x y z
N MET A 1 -23.64 -22.32 -13.88
CA MET A 1 -24.50 -21.41 -14.66
C MET A 1 -23.65 -20.28 -15.23
N LEU A 2 -23.70 -20.03 -16.55
CA LEU A 2 -23.08 -18.83 -17.11
C LEU A 2 -23.87 -17.60 -16.64
N PRO A 3 -23.21 -16.56 -16.10
CA PRO A 3 -23.91 -15.35 -15.64
C PRO A 3 -24.57 -14.67 -16.84
N LEU A 4 -25.82 -14.20 -16.65
CA LEU A 4 -26.59 -13.47 -17.66
C LEU A 4 -25.77 -12.26 -18.15
N ALA A 5 -25.31 -12.30 -19.40
CA ALA A 5 -24.56 -11.21 -19.99
C ALA A 5 -25.46 -9.97 -20.18
N ASP A 6 -24.92 -8.80 -19.84
CA ASP A 6 -25.61 -7.51 -19.96
C ASP A 6 -26.03 -7.24 -21.41
N THR A 7 -27.28 -6.83 -21.60
CA THR A 7 -27.89 -6.62 -22.93
C THR A 7 -27.21 -5.51 -23.72
N THR A 8 -26.58 -4.56 -23.03
CA THR A 8 -25.75 -3.48 -23.59
C THR A 8 -24.46 -4.00 -24.22
N ILE A 9 -23.80 -4.99 -23.60
CA ILE A 9 -22.57 -5.61 -24.10
C ILE A 9 -22.85 -6.51 -25.30
N LEU A 10 -23.98 -7.24 -25.26
CA LEU A 10 -24.45 -8.05 -26.38
C LEU A 10 -24.82 -7.20 -27.60
N GLY A 11 -25.35 -5.99 -27.39
CA GLY A 11 -25.65 -5.03 -28.46
C GLY A 11 -24.40 -4.36 -29.05
N ALA A 12 -23.40 -4.05 -28.22
CA ALA A 12 -22.16 -3.41 -28.64
C ALA A 12 -21.22 -4.35 -29.42
N ASN A 13 -21.30 -5.67 -29.20
CA ASN A 13 -20.43 -6.65 -29.85
C ASN A 13 -21.21 -7.86 -30.42
N PRO A 14 -21.62 -7.80 -31.69
CA PRO A 14 -22.47 -8.84 -32.30
C PRO A 14 -21.76 -10.19 -32.44
N LYS A 15 -20.42 -10.21 -32.56
CA LYS A 15 -19.64 -11.47 -32.62
C LYS A 15 -19.64 -12.18 -31.27
N PHE A 16 -19.52 -11.41 -30.19
CA PHE A 16 -19.60 -11.95 -28.82
C PHE A 16 -21.01 -12.46 -28.52
N ALA A 17 -22.06 -11.77 -28.97
CA ALA A 17 -23.44 -12.22 -28.80
C ALA A 17 -23.70 -13.57 -29.50
N ALA A 18 -23.15 -13.76 -30.71
CA ALA A 18 -23.25 -15.04 -31.42
C ALA A 18 -22.54 -16.19 -30.67
N LEU A 19 -21.34 -15.94 -30.14
CA LEU A 19 -20.58 -16.93 -29.37
C LEU A 19 -21.26 -17.26 -28.03
N TYR A 20 -21.73 -16.24 -27.30
CA TYR A 20 -22.44 -16.43 -26.03
C TYR A 20 -23.72 -17.26 -26.23
N ARG A 21 -24.45 -16.98 -27.33
CA ARG A 21 -25.62 -17.78 -27.71
C ARG A 21 -25.23 -19.22 -28.03
N ASP A 22 -24.22 -19.46 -28.86
CA ASP A 22 -23.78 -20.82 -29.23
C ASP A 22 -23.29 -21.63 -28.02
N LEU A 23 -22.56 -21.00 -27.10
CA LEU A 23 -22.10 -21.64 -25.86
C LEU A 23 -23.28 -22.01 -24.94
N SER A 24 -24.23 -21.09 -24.78
CA SER A 24 -25.42 -21.29 -23.94
C SER A 24 -26.43 -22.29 -24.51
N SER A 25 -26.56 -22.40 -25.84
CA SER A 25 -27.57 -23.24 -26.49
C SER A 25 -27.03 -24.61 -26.89
N ASN A 26 -25.84 -24.66 -27.51
CA ASN A 26 -25.35 -25.85 -28.21
C ASN A 26 -24.27 -26.59 -27.43
N LYS A 27 -23.43 -25.89 -26.66
CA LYS A 27 -22.23 -26.50 -26.07
C LYS A 27 -22.35 -26.81 -24.58
N LEU A 28 -23.18 -26.09 -23.82
CA LEU A 28 -23.25 -26.24 -22.36
C LEU A 28 -24.68 -26.54 -21.88
N ASN A 29 -24.78 -27.35 -20.83
CA ASN A 29 -26.01 -27.55 -20.06
C ASN A 29 -26.23 -26.39 -19.07
N ALA A 30 -27.44 -26.31 -18.48
CA ALA A 30 -27.77 -25.29 -17.48
C ALA A 30 -26.78 -25.24 -16.30
N ASP A 31 -26.23 -26.40 -15.92
CA ASP A 31 -25.25 -26.55 -14.83
C ASP A 31 -23.81 -26.19 -15.23
N GLY A 32 -23.55 -25.86 -16.50
CA GLY A 32 -22.22 -25.47 -17.00
C GLY A 32 -21.34 -26.64 -17.47
N THR A 33 -21.87 -27.85 -17.51
CA THR A 33 -21.19 -29.03 -18.08
C THR A 33 -21.35 -29.07 -19.60
N SER A 34 -20.37 -29.61 -20.32
CA SER A 34 -20.44 -29.74 -21.78
C SER A 34 -21.51 -30.75 -22.21
N LYS A 35 -22.34 -30.40 -23.18
CA LYS A 35 -23.25 -31.35 -23.85
C LYS A 35 -22.40 -32.37 -24.62
N LEU A 36 -22.23 -33.56 -24.04
CA LEU A 36 -21.59 -34.70 -24.69
C LEU A 36 -22.47 -35.19 -25.85
N ASP A 37 -21.86 -35.51 -26.99
CA ASP A 37 -22.56 -36.06 -28.14
C ASP A 37 -23.29 -37.36 -27.77
N ALA A 38 -24.46 -37.59 -28.36
CA ALA A 38 -25.31 -38.76 -28.08
C ALA A 38 -24.60 -40.12 -28.25
N LYS A 39 -23.51 -40.15 -29.05
CA LYS A 39 -22.63 -41.32 -29.22
C LYS A 39 -21.75 -41.55 -27.99
N ALA A 40 -21.16 -40.50 -27.44
CA ALA A 40 -20.35 -40.56 -26.22
C ALA A 40 -21.21 -40.89 -24.97
N LEU A 41 -22.46 -40.43 -24.95
CA LEU A 41 -23.41 -40.77 -23.87
C LEU A 41 -23.81 -42.26 -23.88
N LYS A 42 -24.04 -42.84 -25.07
CA LYS A 42 -24.32 -44.28 -25.22
C LYS A 42 -23.13 -45.16 -24.83
N GLU A 43 -21.91 -44.75 -25.14
CA GLU A 43 -20.70 -45.46 -24.70
C GLU A 43 -20.58 -45.41 -23.17
N HIS A 44 -20.89 -44.27 -22.54
CA HIS A 44 -20.86 -44.12 -21.09
C HIS A 44 -21.94 -44.96 -20.38
N GLU A 45 -23.17 -44.96 -20.89
CA GLU A 45 -24.27 -45.81 -20.35
C GLU A 45 -24.02 -47.30 -20.56
N ALA A 46 -23.41 -47.70 -21.68
CA ALA A 46 -23.02 -49.10 -21.92
C ALA A 46 -21.94 -49.55 -20.93
N PHE A 47 -21.00 -48.68 -20.57
CA PHE A 47 -19.99 -48.93 -19.54
C PHE A 47 -20.60 -49.02 -18.13
N GLU A 48 -21.59 -48.18 -17.82
CA GLU A 48 -22.22 -48.12 -16.51
C GLU A 48 -23.10 -49.35 -16.22
N LYS A 49 -23.81 -49.85 -17.25
CA LYS A 49 -24.59 -51.10 -17.17
C LYS A 49 -23.74 -52.36 -16.96
N VAL A 50 -22.48 -52.37 -17.43
CA VAL A 50 -21.52 -53.46 -17.18
C VAL A 50 -20.99 -53.44 -15.75
N SER A 51 -20.91 -52.27 -15.11
CA SER A 51 -20.53 -52.15 -13.69
C SER A 51 -21.64 -52.52 -12.71
N ALA A 52 -22.91 -52.37 -13.10
CA ALA A 52 -24.04 -52.61 -12.20
C ALA A 52 -24.45 -54.10 -12.09
N SER A 53 -24.10 -54.95 -13.07
CA SER A 53 -24.55 -56.35 -13.14
C SER A 53 -23.64 -57.36 -12.43
N LYS A 54 -22.66 -56.90 -11.63
CA LYS A 54 -21.70 -57.80 -10.97
C LYS A 54 -21.57 -57.55 -9.47
N THR A 55 -22.69 -57.69 -8.76
CA THR A 55 -22.70 -57.88 -7.32
C THR A 55 -23.58 -59.10 -7.04
N GLU A 56 -23.07 -60.04 -6.25
CA GLU A 56 -23.68 -61.29 -5.76
C GLU A 56 -23.16 -62.59 -6.40
N ILE A 57 -21.94 -63.01 -6.02
CA ILE A 57 -21.63 -64.43 -5.76
C ILE A 57 -20.70 -64.52 -4.51
N PRO A 58 -20.96 -65.41 -3.53
CA PRO A 58 -20.18 -65.56 -2.30
C PRO A 58 -18.76 -66.10 -2.49
N LEU A 59 -17.93 -65.82 -1.49
CA LEU A 59 -16.49 -66.09 -1.41
C LEU A 59 -16.13 -67.58 -1.55
N ASP A 60 -15.20 -67.86 -2.46
CA ASP A 60 -14.19 -68.93 -2.34
C ASP A 60 -12.81 -68.35 -2.76
N PRO A 61 -11.70 -68.71 -2.08
CA PRO A 61 -10.39 -68.15 -2.36
C PRO A 61 -9.71 -68.89 -3.52
N VAL A 62 -8.81 -68.18 -4.22
CA VAL A 62 -8.00 -68.63 -5.39
C VAL A 62 -8.63 -68.28 -6.73
N THR A 63 -8.60 -66.99 -7.08
CA THR A 63 -8.06 -66.45 -8.35
C THR A 63 -8.00 -64.93 -8.19
N ILE A 64 -6.80 -64.34 -8.13
CA ILE A 64 -6.61 -62.89 -8.04
C ILE A 64 -7.09 -62.26 -9.35
N THR A 65 -8.36 -61.85 -9.40
CA THR A 65 -8.91 -61.09 -10.51
C THR A 65 -8.59 -59.60 -10.30
N TRP A 66 -7.57 -59.14 -11.01
CA TRP A 66 -7.10 -57.76 -10.94
C TRP A 66 -8.17 -56.77 -11.45
N GLY A 67 -8.56 -55.79 -10.62
CA GLY A 67 -9.61 -54.82 -10.90
C GLY A 67 -9.33 -53.86 -12.09
N PRO A 68 -10.36 -53.18 -12.64
CA PRO A 68 -10.30 -52.40 -13.88
C PRO A 68 -9.30 -51.24 -13.89
N ARG A 69 -9.05 -50.58 -12.74
CA ARG A 69 -8.05 -49.50 -12.61
C ARG A 69 -6.63 -50.02 -12.84
N SER A 70 -6.33 -51.23 -12.41
CA SER A 70 -5.01 -51.85 -12.59
C SER A 70 -4.74 -52.28 -14.05
N LYS A 71 -5.79 -52.50 -14.84
CA LYS A 71 -5.66 -52.85 -16.27
C LYS A 71 -5.36 -51.61 -17.11
N ARG A 72 -6.02 -50.48 -16.84
CA ARG A 72 -5.77 -49.19 -17.51
C ARG A 72 -4.37 -48.63 -17.21
N ALA A 73 -3.94 -48.67 -15.94
CA ALA A 73 -2.59 -48.27 -15.59
C ALA A 73 -1.53 -49.13 -16.30
N ARG A 74 -1.75 -50.46 -16.37
CA ARG A 74 -0.85 -51.37 -17.08
C ARG A 74 -0.84 -51.16 -18.59
N SER A 75 -1.99 -50.85 -19.22
CA SER A 75 -2.02 -50.57 -20.66
C SER A 75 -1.35 -49.25 -21.01
N GLN A 76 -1.51 -48.21 -20.17
CA GLN A 76 -0.83 -46.93 -20.34
C GLN A 76 0.68 -47.07 -20.17
N VAL A 77 1.14 -47.82 -19.16
CA VAL A 77 2.58 -48.11 -18.99
C VAL A 77 3.14 -48.88 -20.19
N LYS A 78 2.41 -49.87 -20.73
CA LYS A 78 2.84 -50.61 -21.93
C LYS A 78 2.88 -49.73 -23.18
N SER A 79 1.96 -48.77 -23.31
CA SER A 79 1.96 -47.82 -24.42
C SER A 79 3.12 -46.84 -24.30
N ALA A 80 3.35 -46.29 -23.11
CA ALA A 80 4.46 -45.38 -22.84
C ALA A 80 5.81 -46.06 -23.07
N LYS A 81 5.98 -47.31 -22.62
CA LYS A 81 7.22 -48.08 -22.89
C LYS A 81 7.47 -48.25 -24.39
N ARG A 82 6.44 -48.59 -25.16
CA ARG A 82 6.55 -48.73 -26.61
C ARG A 82 6.91 -47.41 -27.28
N GLN A 83 6.27 -46.32 -26.84
CA GLN A 83 6.53 -44.98 -27.37
C GLN A 83 7.94 -44.49 -27.05
N ILE A 84 8.47 -44.78 -25.85
CA ILE A 84 9.86 -44.44 -25.47
C ILE A 84 10.87 -45.22 -26.31
N ILE A 85 10.61 -46.50 -26.56
CA ILE A 85 11.49 -47.32 -27.41
C ILE A 85 11.44 -46.80 -28.85
N GLN A 86 10.25 -46.47 -29.35
CA GLN A 86 10.06 -45.92 -30.69
C GLN A 86 10.74 -44.56 -30.86
N SER A 87 10.61 -43.65 -29.87
CA SER A 87 11.31 -42.35 -29.89
C SER A 87 12.81 -42.52 -29.71
N GLY A 88 13.25 -43.49 -28.89
CA GLY A 88 14.66 -43.81 -28.70
C GLY A 88 15.31 -44.39 -29.96
N LEU A 89 14.57 -45.20 -30.72
CA LEU A 89 15.01 -45.72 -32.02
C LEU A 89 15.09 -44.59 -33.05
N SER A 90 14.08 -43.71 -33.14
CA SER A 90 14.14 -42.56 -34.06
C SER A 90 15.25 -41.58 -33.71
N ASP A 91 15.50 -41.32 -32.43
CA ASP A 91 16.59 -40.44 -31.99
C ASP A 91 17.97 -41.04 -32.29
N LEU A 92 18.09 -42.37 -32.30
CA LEU A 92 19.33 -43.07 -32.62
C LEU A 92 19.70 -42.96 -34.11
N VAL A 93 18.70 -42.82 -34.99
CA VAL A 93 18.91 -42.55 -36.43
C VAL A 93 19.57 -41.18 -36.66
N TYR A 94 19.25 -40.17 -35.84
CA TYR A 94 19.77 -38.82 -36.01
C TYR A 94 21.06 -38.54 -35.21
N ARG A 95 21.38 -39.34 -34.18
CA ARG A 95 22.58 -39.17 -33.35
C ARG A 95 23.71 -40.11 -33.83
N GLY A 96 24.34 -39.74 -34.94
CA GLY A 96 25.29 -40.55 -35.70
C GLY A 96 26.64 -40.91 -35.06
N ASP A 97 26.84 -40.71 -33.75
CA ASP A 97 28.14 -40.94 -33.08
C ASP A 97 28.26 -42.30 -32.36
N GLU A 98 27.16 -43.02 -32.11
CA GLU A 98 27.18 -44.23 -31.26
C GLU A 98 27.03 -45.56 -32.02
N LEU A 99 26.59 -45.57 -33.28
CA LEU A 99 26.50 -46.77 -34.12
C LEU A 99 27.13 -46.58 -35.51
N PRO A 100 27.73 -47.63 -36.11
CA PRO A 100 28.11 -47.67 -37.53
C PRO A 100 26.95 -47.33 -38.48
N GLU A 101 27.23 -46.67 -39.60
CA GLU A 101 26.24 -46.22 -40.61
C GLU A 101 25.30 -47.36 -41.06
N GLU A 102 25.82 -48.56 -41.29
CA GLU A 102 25.03 -49.74 -41.71
C GLU A 102 23.94 -50.14 -40.70
N LEU A 103 24.16 -49.90 -39.41
CA LEU A 103 23.17 -50.18 -38.36
C LEU A 103 22.21 -49.00 -38.14
N GLN A 104 22.58 -47.78 -38.56
CA GLN A 104 21.68 -46.62 -38.51
C GLN A 104 20.57 -46.75 -39.55
N ASP A 105 20.92 -47.21 -40.75
CA ASP A 105 19.95 -47.49 -41.82
C ASP A 105 18.98 -48.59 -41.41
N LEU A 106 19.49 -49.66 -40.79
CA LEU A 106 18.70 -50.77 -40.25
C LEU A 106 17.74 -50.31 -39.13
N VAL A 107 18.22 -49.45 -38.23
CA VAL A 107 17.39 -48.84 -37.18
C VAL A 107 16.35 -47.88 -37.76
N GLY A 108 16.67 -47.17 -38.84
CA GLY A 108 15.76 -46.28 -39.56
C GLY A 108 14.60 -47.03 -40.21
N ILE A 109 14.91 -48.12 -40.91
CA ILE A 109 13.91 -48.99 -41.56
C ILE A 109 13.00 -49.64 -40.50
N THR A 110 13.56 -50.15 -39.40
CA THR A 110 12.77 -50.75 -38.31
C THR A 110 11.95 -49.73 -37.52
N ALA A 111 12.45 -48.50 -37.31
CA ALA A 111 11.70 -47.42 -36.69
C ALA A 111 10.50 -46.97 -37.56
N ALA A 112 10.70 -46.86 -38.87
CA ALA A 112 9.64 -46.54 -39.83
C ALA A 112 8.59 -47.67 -39.93
N SER A 113 9.03 -48.93 -39.91
CA SER A 113 8.15 -50.10 -39.85
C SER A 113 7.29 -50.10 -38.58
N LEU A 114 7.88 -49.78 -37.44
CA LEU A 114 7.18 -49.72 -36.15
C LEU A 114 6.23 -48.50 -36.04
N ALA A 115 6.52 -47.41 -36.75
CA ALA A 115 5.65 -46.24 -36.86
C ALA A 115 4.43 -46.46 -37.76
N GLY A 116 4.46 -47.50 -38.60
CA GLY A 116 3.42 -47.78 -39.59
C GLY A 116 3.54 -46.95 -40.86
N ASP A 117 4.72 -46.38 -41.11
CA ASP A 117 5.03 -45.60 -42.32
C ASP A 117 5.34 -46.51 -43.52
N ILE A 118 5.45 -47.82 -43.28
CA ILE A 118 5.69 -48.87 -44.28
C ILE A 118 4.40 -49.67 -44.49
N GLY A 119 3.96 -49.77 -45.75
CA GLY A 119 2.74 -50.51 -46.11
C GLY A 119 2.87 -52.01 -45.86
N ASP A 120 1.73 -52.69 -45.67
CA ASP A 120 1.71 -54.15 -45.44
C ASP A 120 2.33 -54.96 -46.60
N GLU A 121 2.42 -54.40 -47.81
CA GLU A 121 2.99 -55.04 -49.00
C GLU A 121 4.53 -55.03 -49.03
N ASP A 122 5.18 -54.06 -48.38
CA ASP A 122 6.64 -53.93 -48.34
C ASP A 122 7.26 -54.72 -47.16
N LYS A 123 6.43 -55.34 -46.32
CA LYS A 123 6.86 -56.12 -45.16
C LYS A 123 7.65 -57.37 -45.53
N ASP A 124 7.35 -57.97 -46.67
CA ASP A 124 8.05 -59.16 -47.17
C ASP A 124 9.46 -58.80 -47.69
N ILE A 125 9.66 -57.56 -48.16
CA ILE A 125 10.95 -57.06 -48.67
C ILE A 125 11.91 -56.75 -47.51
N ILE A 126 11.37 -56.28 -46.39
CA ILE A 126 12.12 -55.84 -45.21
C ILE A 126 12.35 -56.99 -44.21
N ALA A 127 11.84 -58.20 -44.50
CA ALA A 127 11.94 -59.34 -43.59
C ALA A 127 13.40 -59.71 -43.25
N ASP A 128 14.30 -59.69 -44.24
CA ASP A 128 15.74 -60.00 -44.07
C ASP A 128 16.46 -58.91 -43.24
N GLU A 129 16.03 -57.65 -43.38
CA GLU A 129 16.51 -56.51 -42.61
C GLU A 129 15.99 -56.57 -41.16
N LEU A 130 14.77 -57.10 -40.94
CA LEU A 130 14.21 -57.32 -39.62
C LEU A 130 14.90 -58.48 -38.88
N GLU A 131 15.34 -59.51 -39.61
CA GLU A 131 16.08 -60.65 -39.06
C GLU A 131 17.51 -60.26 -38.67
N SER A 132 18.20 -59.51 -39.53
CA SER A 132 19.51 -58.92 -39.18
C SER A 132 19.42 -57.90 -38.04
N PHE A 133 18.32 -57.14 -37.93
CA PHE A 133 18.06 -56.30 -36.76
C PHE A 133 17.96 -57.10 -35.46
N HIS A 134 17.41 -58.33 -35.52
CA HIS A 134 17.34 -59.21 -34.36
C HIS A 134 18.73 -59.65 -33.88
N GLU A 135 19.67 -59.88 -34.80
CA GLU A 135 21.06 -60.25 -34.47
C GLU A 135 21.80 -59.12 -33.74
N TYR A 136 21.54 -57.86 -34.12
CA TYR A 136 22.16 -56.67 -33.52
C TYR A 136 21.32 -56.04 -32.38
N ALA A 137 20.20 -56.65 -32.01
CA ALA A 137 19.23 -56.10 -31.06
C ALA A 137 19.85 -55.76 -29.69
N LEU A 138 20.81 -56.56 -29.20
CA LEU A 138 21.46 -56.33 -27.91
C LEU A 138 22.28 -55.03 -27.92
N ARG A 139 23.01 -54.77 -29.01
CA ARG A 139 23.86 -53.58 -29.16
C ARG A 139 23.04 -52.31 -29.32
N ILE A 140 21.90 -52.41 -30.02
CA ILE A 140 20.92 -51.32 -30.16
C ILE A 140 20.24 -51.04 -28.81
N ALA A 141 19.88 -52.09 -28.06
CA ALA A 141 19.30 -51.96 -26.73
C ALA A 141 20.27 -51.29 -25.73
N GLU A 142 21.57 -51.61 -25.78
CA GLU A 142 22.60 -50.94 -24.99
C GLU A 142 22.71 -49.44 -25.32
N ALA A 143 22.71 -49.08 -26.60
CA ALA A 143 22.75 -47.68 -27.03
C ALA A 143 21.50 -46.89 -26.58
N ILE A 144 20.30 -47.47 -26.75
CA ILE A 144 19.05 -46.86 -26.28
C ILE A 144 19.05 -46.72 -24.75
N SER A 145 19.53 -47.74 -24.02
CA SER A 145 19.62 -47.69 -22.56
C SER A 145 20.57 -46.58 -22.09
N LYS A 146 21.73 -46.42 -22.74
CA LYS A 146 22.69 -45.35 -22.47
C LYS A 146 22.08 -43.97 -22.74
N ASN A 147 21.28 -43.83 -23.81
CA ASN A 147 20.59 -42.57 -24.11
C ASN A 147 19.51 -42.24 -23.06
N ILE A 148 18.67 -43.22 -22.70
CA ILE A 148 17.66 -43.04 -21.63
C ILE A 148 18.34 -42.72 -20.29
N GLN A 149 19.50 -43.30 -19.99
CA GLN A 149 20.29 -42.93 -18.81
C GLN A 149 20.79 -41.48 -18.89
N LYS A 150 21.33 -41.03 -20.02
CA LYS A 150 21.72 -39.61 -20.20
C LYS A 150 20.52 -38.68 -20.01
N ASP A 151 19.39 -38.97 -20.63
CA ASP A 151 18.18 -38.14 -20.52
C ASP A 151 17.63 -38.11 -19.09
N THR A 152 17.62 -39.25 -18.39
CA THR A 152 17.20 -39.29 -16.98
C THR A 152 18.15 -38.55 -16.05
N THR A 153 19.47 -38.61 -16.30
CA THR A 153 20.43 -37.78 -15.55
C THR A 153 20.28 -36.29 -15.86
N ALA A 154 20.00 -35.92 -17.11
CA ALA A 154 19.71 -34.55 -17.49
C ALA A 154 18.43 -34.03 -16.82
N LEU A 155 17.36 -34.84 -16.80
CA LEU A 155 16.11 -34.51 -16.09
C LEU A 155 16.32 -34.38 -14.57
N ALA A 156 17.13 -35.25 -13.97
CA ALA A 156 17.49 -35.12 -12.55
C ALA A 156 18.28 -33.83 -12.28
N SER A 157 19.20 -33.45 -13.18
CA SER A 157 19.95 -32.19 -13.08
C SER A 157 19.07 -30.95 -13.27
N LEU A 158 18.03 -31.05 -14.11
CA LEU A 158 17.09 -29.95 -14.35
C LEU A 158 16.13 -29.74 -13.18
N LEU A 159 15.75 -30.81 -12.47
CA LEU A 159 14.86 -30.72 -11.31
C LEU A 159 15.52 -29.98 -10.15
N SER A 160 16.81 -30.24 -9.93
CA SER A 160 17.62 -29.65 -8.85
C SER A 160 19.08 -29.53 -9.29
N PRO A 161 19.57 -28.33 -9.66
CA PRO A 161 20.95 -28.16 -10.12
C PRO A 161 21.98 -28.35 -8.99
N GLU A 162 21.62 -28.14 -7.73
CA GLU A 162 22.52 -28.27 -6.57
C GLU A 162 22.50 -29.64 -5.89
N ASN A 163 21.43 -30.42 -6.06
CA ASN A 163 21.31 -31.75 -5.45
C ASN A 163 20.44 -32.66 -6.34
N ALA A 164 21.06 -33.21 -7.38
CA ALA A 164 20.37 -34.07 -8.34
C ALA A 164 19.85 -35.34 -7.63
N PRO A 165 18.52 -35.60 -7.66
CA PRO A 165 17.96 -36.82 -7.06
C PRO A 165 18.45 -38.05 -7.82
N ARG A 166 18.54 -39.19 -7.11
CA ARG A 166 18.81 -40.49 -7.74
C ARG A 166 17.67 -40.83 -8.71
N VAL A 167 17.99 -41.53 -9.79
CA VAL A 167 17.02 -41.91 -10.86
C VAL A 167 15.80 -42.67 -10.27
N GLU A 168 16.00 -43.43 -9.20
CA GLU A 168 14.95 -44.19 -8.49
C GLU A 168 13.99 -43.28 -7.70
N GLU A 169 14.45 -42.11 -7.27
CA GLU A 169 13.67 -41.15 -6.48
C GLU A 169 12.95 -40.12 -7.37
N LEU A 170 13.35 -40.00 -8.64
CA LEU A 170 12.86 -39.03 -9.61
C LEU A 170 11.33 -39.10 -9.80
N ALA A 171 10.76 -40.31 -9.83
CA ALA A 171 9.32 -40.48 -9.97
C ALA A 171 8.56 -39.91 -8.75
N ASN A 172 9.09 -40.13 -7.54
CA ASN A 172 8.49 -39.64 -6.31
C ASN A 172 8.61 -38.11 -6.20
N THR A 173 9.75 -37.54 -6.61
CA THR A 173 9.94 -36.09 -6.62
C THR A 173 9.02 -35.41 -7.63
N ILE A 174 8.88 -35.97 -8.83
CA ILE A 174 7.96 -35.45 -9.85
C ILE A 174 6.51 -35.48 -9.35
N HIS A 175 6.07 -36.59 -8.75
CA HIS A 175 4.72 -36.66 -8.17
C HIS A 175 4.50 -35.63 -7.05
N LYS A 176 5.47 -35.45 -6.15
CA LYS A 176 5.40 -34.41 -5.11
C LYS A 176 5.31 -33.00 -5.72
N ILE A 177 6.08 -32.71 -6.77
CA ILE A 177 6.02 -31.41 -7.45
C ILE A 177 4.65 -31.22 -8.13
N GLN A 178 4.11 -32.25 -8.78
CA GLN A 178 2.79 -32.18 -9.40
C GLN A 178 1.69 -31.94 -8.35
N GLU A 179 1.75 -32.60 -7.20
CA GLU A 179 0.81 -32.41 -6.10
C GLU A 179 0.94 -31.02 -5.46
N ASN A 180 2.18 -30.54 -5.27
CA ASN A 180 2.46 -29.19 -4.80
C ASN A 180 1.95 -28.13 -5.79
N LEU A 181 2.15 -28.36 -7.09
CA LEU A 181 1.65 -27.46 -8.13
C LEU A 181 0.13 -27.43 -8.11
N ALA A 182 -0.53 -28.60 -8.12
CA ALA A 182 -1.99 -28.69 -8.07
C ALA A 182 -2.57 -27.99 -6.84
N SER A 183 -2.00 -28.24 -5.64
CA SER A 183 -2.43 -27.59 -4.41
C SER A 183 -2.17 -26.08 -4.41
N SER A 184 -1.02 -25.62 -4.93
CA SER A 184 -0.72 -24.19 -5.07
C SER A 184 -1.67 -23.50 -6.03
N THR A 185 -2.03 -24.14 -7.15
CA THR A 185 -3.00 -23.61 -8.12
C THR A 185 -4.41 -23.53 -7.55
N SER A 186 -4.83 -24.54 -6.77
CA SER A 186 -6.12 -24.50 -6.03
C SER A 186 -6.15 -23.33 -5.05
N ARG A 187 -5.12 -23.22 -4.19
CA ARG A 187 -5.00 -22.13 -3.21
C ARG A 187 -4.99 -20.75 -3.88
N LEU A 188 -4.29 -20.61 -4.99
CA LEU A 188 -4.26 -19.35 -5.75
C LEU A 188 -5.66 -19.02 -6.29
N SER A 189 -6.40 -20.00 -6.79
CA SER A 189 -7.78 -19.79 -7.24
C SER A 189 -8.71 -19.40 -6.07
N GLU A 190 -8.58 -20.02 -4.91
CA GLU A 190 -9.33 -19.71 -3.69
C GLU A 190 -9.03 -18.28 -3.21
N LEU A 191 -7.75 -17.90 -3.16
CA LEU A 191 -7.33 -16.54 -2.78
C LEU A 191 -7.84 -15.48 -3.76
N ARG A 192 -7.85 -15.77 -5.06
CA ARG A 192 -8.43 -14.86 -6.06
C ARG A 192 -9.93 -14.65 -5.84
N ILE A 193 -10.65 -15.70 -5.49
CA ILE A 193 -12.08 -15.62 -5.18
C ILE A 193 -12.30 -14.80 -3.90
N SER A 194 -11.53 -15.07 -2.84
CA SER A 194 -11.60 -14.32 -1.58
C SER A 194 -11.28 -12.82 -1.80
N LEU A 195 -10.24 -12.50 -2.57
CA LEU A 195 -9.92 -11.11 -2.91
C LEU A 195 -11.04 -10.45 -3.70
N ALA A 196 -11.62 -11.15 -4.68
CA ALA A 196 -12.77 -10.63 -5.44
C ALA A 196 -14.01 -10.39 -4.56
N GLN A 197 -14.16 -11.09 -3.45
CA GLN A 197 -15.24 -10.88 -2.48
C GLN A 197 -14.99 -9.67 -1.56
N GLU A 198 -13.74 -9.36 -1.24
CA GLU A 198 -13.37 -8.21 -0.40
C GLU A 198 -13.31 -6.88 -1.18
N ILE A 199 -13.04 -6.90 -2.48
CA ILE A 199 -13.00 -5.67 -3.29
C ILE A 199 -14.31 -4.85 -3.22
N PRO A 200 -15.51 -5.45 -3.30
CA PRO A 200 -16.78 -4.75 -3.11
C PRO A 200 -16.90 -4.06 -1.76
N SER A 201 -16.49 -4.70 -0.66
CA SER A 201 -16.59 -4.12 0.69
C SER A 201 -15.70 -2.88 0.80
N VAL A 202 -14.50 -2.95 0.24
CA VAL A 202 -13.57 -1.83 0.15
C VAL A 202 -14.15 -0.69 -0.70
N HIS A 203 -14.74 -0.98 -1.86
CA HIS A 203 -15.39 0.05 -2.68
C HIS A 203 -16.60 0.69 -2.00
N GLU A 204 -17.37 -0.08 -1.23
CA GLU A 204 -18.48 0.44 -0.45
C GLU A 204 -18.01 1.41 0.65
N LEU A 205 -16.94 1.06 1.36
CA LEU A 205 -16.30 1.95 2.33
C LEU A 205 -15.75 3.23 1.67
N TYR A 206 -15.08 3.11 0.52
CA TYR A 206 -14.62 4.30 -0.23
C TYR A 206 -15.78 5.19 -0.66
N ARG A 207 -16.90 4.61 -1.10
CA ARG A 207 -18.11 5.35 -1.45
C ARG A 207 -18.64 6.11 -0.24
N GLU A 208 -18.74 5.45 0.93
CA GLU A 208 -19.22 6.08 2.16
C GLU A 208 -18.29 7.23 2.61
N ILE A 209 -16.98 7.04 2.53
CA ILE A 209 -15.99 8.09 2.86
C ILE A 209 -16.14 9.28 1.90
N ILE A 210 -16.28 9.04 0.60
CA ILE A 210 -16.44 10.12 -0.38
C ILE A 210 -17.77 10.85 -0.13
N GLU A 211 -18.87 10.14 0.08
CA GLU A 211 -20.18 10.73 0.35
C GLU A 211 -20.18 11.59 1.62
N THR A 212 -19.60 11.07 2.71
CA THR A 212 -19.47 11.83 3.96
C THR A 212 -18.57 13.04 3.80
N SER A 213 -17.46 12.94 3.07
CA SER A 213 -16.58 14.07 2.79
C SER A 213 -17.28 15.17 1.96
N ILE A 214 -18.05 14.79 0.94
CA ILE A 214 -18.84 15.72 0.12
C ILE A 214 -19.89 16.39 1.00
N ARG A 215 -20.63 15.62 1.81
CA ARG A 215 -21.64 16.17 2.73
C ARG A 215 -21.03 17.17 3.71
N ILE A 216 -19.86 16.89 4.27
CA ILE A 216 -19.16 17.82 5.17
C ILE A 216 -18.75 19.09 4.42
N LEU A 217 -18.18 18.98 3.21
CA LEU A 217 -17.82 20.14 2.38
C LEU A 217 -19.05 21.00 2.04
N GLU A 218 -20.14 20.35 1.63
CA GLU A 218 -21.40 21.01 1.35
C GLU A 218 -21.94 21.73 2.58
N GLN A 219 -21.89 21.12 3.76
CA GLN A 219 -22.38 21.75 5.00
C GLN A 219 -21.48 22.90 5.49
N THR A 220 -20.17 22.74 5.40
CA THR A 220 -19.18 23.65 6.04
C THR A 220 -18.76 24.81 5.15
N ILE A 221 -18.71 24.63 3.82
CA ILE A 221 -18.26 25.68 2.90
C ILE A 221 -19.46 26.32 2.19
N HIS A 222 -20.41 25.51 1.73
CA HIS A 222 -21.49 25.98 0.86
C HIS A 222 -22.88 26.00 1.51
N GLY A 223 -22.98 25.47 2.74
CA GLY A 223 -24.23 25.04 3.37
C GLY A 223 -24.89 26.08 4.25
N SER A 224 -26.05 25.73 4.76
CA SER A 224 -26.85 26.56 5.66
C SER A 224 -26.11 26.91 6.96
N VAL A 225 -25.21 26.05 7.44
CA VAL A 225 -24.40 26.30 8.65
C VAL A 225 -23.38 27.42 8.39
N ALA A 226 -22.64 27.34 7.29
CA ALA A 226 -21.70 28.40 6.90
C ALA A 226 -22.42 29.74 6.67
N ARG A 227 -23.55 29.70 5.96
CA ARG A 227 -24.37 30.90 5.72
C ARG A 227 -24.99 31.44 7.00
N GLY A 228 -25.46 30.57 7.90
CA GLY A 228 -26.06 30.95 9.18
C GLY A 228 -25.06 31.55 10.16
N THR A 229 -23.85 30.98 10.24
CA THR A 229 -22.76 31.55 11.05
C THR A 229 -22.30 32.89 10.50
N LYS A 230 -22.16 33.03 9.18
CA LYS A 230 -21.87 34.31 8.53
C LYS A 230 -22.97 35.35 8.81
N ALA A 231 -24.23 35.02 8.56
CA ALA A 231 -25.35 35.93 8.82
C ALA A 231 -25.44 36.34 10.31
N LYS A 232 -25.14 35.42 11.24
CA LYS A 232 -25.07 35.72 12.67
C LYS A 232 -23.90 36.65 13.01
N ALA A 233 -22.73 36.44 12.40
CA ALA A 233 -21.58 37.32 12.57
C ALA A 233 -21.88 38.73 12.02
N ASP A 234 -22.46 38.82 10.83
CA ASP A 234 -22.85 40.09 10.21
C ASP A 234 -23.91 40.82 11.07
N TYR A 235 -24.91 40.10 11.60
CA TYR A 235 -25.89 40.65 12.53
C TYR A 235 -25.24 41.20 13.80
N LEU A 236 -24.35 40.43 14.43
CA LEU A 236 -23.66 40.87 15.64
C LEU A 236 -22.74 42.07 15.37
N ALA A 237 -22.12 42.15 14.19
CA ALA A 237 -21.32 43.30 13.77
C ALA A 237 -22.19 44.55 13.63
N VAL A 238 -23.36 44.44 12.99
CA VAL A 238 -24.32 45.56 12.87
C VAL A 238 -24.85 45.98 14.25
N VAL A 239 -25.13 45.04 15.15
CA VAL A 239 -25.53 45.35 16.53
C VAL A 239 -24.41 46.08 17.27
N ALA A 240 -23.15 45.63 17.14
CA ALA A 240 -22.01 46.28 17.77
C ALA A 240 -21.80 47.70 17.23
N GLU A 241 -21.91 47.90 15.91
CA GLU A 241 -21.84 49.22 15.29
C GLU A 241 -22.98 50.13 15.77
N GLY A 242 -24.21 49.61 15.84
CA GLY A 242 -25.37 50.31 16.37
C GLY A 242 -25.18 50.72 17.83
N MET A 243 -24.65 49.81 18.66
CA MET A 243 -24.34 50.09 20.06
C MET A 243 -23.22 51.15 20.19
N SER A 244 -22.18 51.07 19.36
CA SER A 244 -21.10 52.06 19.33
C SER A 244 -21.64 53.45 18.98
N LYS A 245 -22.48 53.55 17.95
CA LYS A 245 -23.14 54.81 17.57
C LYS A 245 -24.06 55.33 18.68
N LYS A 246 -24.81 54.44 19.34
CA LYS A 246 -25.65 54.82 20.48
C LYS A 246 -24.82 55.36 21.64
N LEU A 247 -23.70 54.71 21.96
CA LEU A 247 -22.76 55.17 22.98
C LEU A 247 -22.18 56.55 22.62
N ALA A 248 -21.79 56.77 21.36
CA ALA A 248 -21.31 58.06 20.90
C ALA A 248 -22.36 59.18 21.05
N LEU A 249 -23.63 58.90 20.74
CA LEU A 249 -24.73 59.83 20.96
C LEU A 249 -24.96 60.12 22.45
N GLN A 250 -24.99 59.10 23.29
CA GLN A 250 -25.15 59.27 24.75
C GLN A 250 -23.98 60.05 25.35
N HIS A 251 -22.76 59.78 24.90
CA HIS A 251 -21.59 60.54 25.28
C HIS A 251 -21.75 62.01 24.89
N GLY A 252 -22.14 62.31 23.65
CA GLY A 252 -22.43 63.68 23.21
C GLY A 252 -23.51 64.37 24.04
N GLN A 253 -24.59 63.67 24.39
CA GLN A 253 -25.65 64.20 25.27
C GLN A 253 -25.14 64.50 26.68
N LEU A 254 -24.36 63.60 27.29
CA LEU A 254 -23.76 63.83 28.60
C LEU A 254 -22.76 64.99 28.57
N MET A 255 -21.95 65.10 27.50
CA MET A 255 -21.06 66.24 27.33
C MET A 255 -21.85 67.55 27.24
N GLN A 256 -22.98 67.59 26.52
CA GLN A 256 -23.85 68.77 26.50
C GLN A 256 -24.44 69.12 27.88
N GLN A 257 -24.75 68.12 28.72
CA GLN A 257 -25.29 68.32 30.06
C GLN A 257 -24.23 68.78 31.08
N ILE A 258 -22.99 68.30 30.96
CA ILE A 258 -21.90 68.60 31.91
C ILE A 258 -21.20 69.91 31.50
N TYR A 259 -21.01 70.15 30.20
CA TYR A 259 -20.39 71.36 29.66
C TYR A 259 -21.45 72.41 29.31
N THR A 260 -22.24 72.80 30.32
CA THR A 260 -23.11 73.97 30.22
C THR A 260 -22.25 75.23 30.07
N PRO A 261 -22.66 76.24 29.28
CA PRO A 261 -21.87 77.47 29.09
C PRO A 261 -21.52 78.16 30.42
N GLU A 262 -22.41 78.09 31.42
CA GLU A 262 -22.16 78.60 32.78
C GLU A 262 -21.01 77.88 33.49
N ILE A 263 -20.93 76.55 33.36
CA ILE A 263 -19.84 75.75 33.93
C ILE A 263 -18.53 76.03 33.18
N GLN A 264 -18.58 76.19 31.85
CA GLN A 264 -17.40 76.58 31.09
C GLN A 264 -16.89 77.97 31.48
N GLU A 265 -17.79 78.93 31.70
CA GLU A 265 -17.45 80.28 32.14
C GLU A 265 -16.87 80.29 33.56
N THR A 266 -17.45 79.53 34.50
CA THR A 266 -16.89 79.41 35.85
C THR A 266 -15.52 78.71 35.87
N LEU A 267 -15.32 77.66 35.06
CA LEU A 267 -14.01 77.03 34.90
C LEU A 267 -12.99 77.99 34.28
N ARG A 268 -13.40 78.80 33.31
CA ARG A 268 -12.54 79.80 32.68
C ARG A 268 -12.15 80.91 33.66
N ASN A 269 -13.11 81.42 34.43
CA ASN A 269 -12.84 82.40 35.48
C ASN A 269 -11.89 81.80 36.53
N LYS A 270 -12.08 80.54 36.92
CA LYS A 270 -11.17 79.88 37.85
C LYS A 270 -9.77 79.68 37.28
N GLN A 271 -9.66 79.43 35.97
CA GLN A 271 -8.37 79.39 35.29
C GLN A 271 -7.69 80.76 35.31
N ASP A 272 -8.42 81.83 34.99
CA ASP A 272 -7.90 83.20 35.03
C ASP A 272 -7.46 83.60 36.46
N ASP A 273 -8.23 83.20 37.49
CA ASP A 273 -7.87 83.38 38.90
C ASP A 273 -6.57 82.64 39.26
N LEU A 274 -6.44 81.37 38.84
CA LEU A 274 -5.23 80.57 39.09
C LEU A 274 -4.01 81.16 38.37
N ASP A 275 -4.19 81.70 37.17
CA ASP A 275 -3.12 82.38 36.44
C ASP A 275 -2.72 83.69 37.14
N ALA A 276 -3.69 84.44 37.67
CA ALA A 276 -3.43 85.63 38.48
C ALA A 276 -2.71 85.30 39.80
N GLU A 277 -3.13 84.24 40.49
CA GLU A 277 -2.46 83.73 41.69
C GLU A 277 -1.03 83.25 41.38
N SER A 278 -0.84 82.52 40.29
CA SER A 278 0.48 82.08 39.80
C SER A 278 1.41 83.26 39.50
N LEU A 279 0.90 84.30 38.84
CA LEU A 279 1.64 85.53 38.60
C LEU A 279 1.98 86.26 39.90
N SER A 280 1.05 86.32 40.87
CA SER A 280 1.27 86.91 42.19
C SER A 280 2.34 86.15 42.98
N LEU A 281 2.26 84.82 43.01
CA LEU A 281 3.27 83.95 43.62
C LEU A 281 4.63 84.15 42.97
N LYS A 282 4.71 84.18 41.63
CA LYS A 282 5.97 84.48 40.92
C LYS A 282 6.53 85.85 41.28
N ARG A 283 5.69 86.88 41.46
CA ARG A 283 6.12 88.21 41.92
C ARG A 283 6.65 88.17 43.36
N LYS A 284 5.94 87.49 44.27
CA LYS A 284 6.38 87.31 45.67
C LYS A 284 7.70 86.56 45.76
N VAL A 285 7.90 85.53 44.94
CA VAL A 285 9.18 84.81 44.86
C VAL A 285 10.29 85.77 44.44
N ARG A 286 10.10 86.56 43.40
CA ARG A 286 11.08 87.58 42.97
C ARG A 286 11.38 88.61 44.07
N GLU A 287 10.36 89.12 44.74
CA GLU A 287 10.54 90.07 45.85
C GLU A 287 11.34 89.45 47.01
N MET A 288 11.05 88.19 47.36
CA MET A 288 11.79 87.49 48.40
C MET A 288 13.23 87.17 47.95
N ASP A 289 13.46 86.85 46.69
CA ASP A 289 14.80 86.67 46.13
C ASP A 289 15.60 87.99 46.15
N GLU A 290 14.96 89.11 45.82
CA GLU A 290 15.57 90.45 45.93
C GLU A 290 15.90 90.79 47.38
N ARG A 291 14.99 90.53 48.33
CA ARG A 291 15.27 90.67 49.77
C ARG A 291 16.42 89.77 50.21
N LEU A 292 16.46 88.51 49.78
CA LEU A 292 17.57 87.60 50.07
C LEU A 292 18.88 88.10 49.47
N ALA A 293 18.85 88.68 48.27
CA ALA A 293 20.02 89.30 47.65
C ALA A 293 20.50 90.52 48.46
N ALA A 294 19.58 91.38 48.90
CA ALA A 294 19.89 92.50 49.79
C ALA A 294 20.49 92.03 51.13
N TYR A 295 19.90 91.01 51.78
CA TYR A 295 20.47 90.40 52.98
C TYR A 295 21.87 89.84 52.76
N ARG A 296 22.12 89.20 51.61
CA ARG A 296 23.46 88.72 51.23
C ARG A 296 24.46 89.85 51.00
N GLN A 297 23.99 91.05 50.67
CA GLN A 297 24.83 92.20 50.36
C GLN A 297 25.07 93.12 51.58
N GLU A 298 24.05 93.36 52.41
CA GLU A 298 24.14 94.22 53.60
C GLU A 298 24.79 93.54 54.80
N ARG A 299 24.53 92.25 55.00
CA ARG A 299 25.28 91.46 55.97
C ARG A 299 26.43 90.84 55.19
N GLY A 300 27.65 91.30 55.45
CA GLY A 300 28.88 90.73 54.91
C GLY A 300 29.04 89.28 55.31
N MET A 301 28.19 88.38 54.81
CA MET A 301 28.16 86.97 55.15
C MET A 301 29.46 86.31 54.72
N LYS A 302 30.12 86.84 53.67
CA LYS A 302 31.50 86.49 53.32
C LYS A 302 32.53 86.90 54.38
N GLN A 303 32.34 88.05 55.04
CA GLN A 303 33.21 88.49 56.15
C GLN A 303 32.93 87.67 57.42
N MET A 304 31.66 87.46 57.79
CA MET A 304 31.32 86.62 58.96
C MET A 304 31.71 85.15 58.79
N VAL A 305 31.61 84.59 57.57
CA VAL A 305 32.13 83.24 57.28
C VAL A 305 33.66 83.21 57.32
N GLY A 306 34.33 84.28 56.88
CA GLY A 306 35.78 84.43 57.01
C GLY A 306 36.23 84.48 58.49
N GLU A 307 35.60 85.34 59.29
CA GLU A 307 35.86 85.46 60.73
C GLU A 307 35.61 84.13 61.45
N TYR A 308 34.53 83.41 61.13
CA TYR A 308 34.26 82.10 61.72
C TYR A 308 35.31 81.04 61.32
N ALA A 309 35.77 81.06 60.08
CA ALA A 309 36.82 80.14 59.61
C ALA A 309 38.18 80.44 60.26
N GLU A 310 38.50 81.71 60.51
CA GLU A 310 39.69 82.10 61.27
C GLU A 310 39.59 81.65 62.73
N LEU A 311 38.45 81.88 63.39
CA LEU A 311 38.21 81.44 64.76
C LEU A 311 38.35 79.92 64.91
N MET A 312 37.84 79.14 63.95
CA MET A 312 37.98 77.69 63.92
C MET A 312 39.44 77.23 63.79
N ARG A 313 40.25 77.93 62.99
CA ARG A 313 41.70 77.63 62.87
C ARG A 313 42.45 77.99 64.13
N GLU A 314 42.09 79.08 64.80
CA GLU A 314 42.67 79.44 66.09
C GLU A 314 42.32 78.40 67.16
N THR A 315 41.07 77.93 67.23
CA THR A 315 40.69 76.87 68.17
C THR A 315 41.45 75.58 67.91
N GLU A 316 41.59 75.13 66.66
CA GLU A 316 42.39 73.93 66.35
C GLU A 316 43.88 74.11 66.67
N ARG A 317 44.41 75.34 66.55
CA ARG A 317 45.80 75.64 66.89
C ARG A 317 46.02 75.60 68.40
N VAL A 318 45.10 76.18 69.16
CA VAL A 318 45.10 76.15 70.62
C VAL A 318 44.94 74.71 71.13
N GLU A 319 44.04 73.92 70.55
CA GLU A 319 43.91 72.49 70.88
C GLU A 319 45.21 71.72 70.62
N ARG A 320 45.85 71.92 69.46
CA ARG A 320 47.16 71.31 69.15
C ARG A 320 48.29 71.76 70.09
N GLU A 321 48.23 72.99 70.60
CA GLU A 321 49.21 73.53 71.55
C GLU A 321 48.98 72.96 72.96
N ILE A 322 47.72 72.76 73.36
CA ILE A 322 47.34 72.04 74.58
C ILE A 322 47.80 70.57 74.52
N ASP A 323 47.51 69.85 73.43
CA ASP A 323 47.95 68.45 73.25
C ASP A 323 49.48 68.29 73.32
N ARG A 324 50.23 69.27 72.78
CA ARG A 324 51.71 69.31 72.88
C ARG A 324 52.19 69.50 74.32
N LEU A 325 51.52 70.34 75.10
CA LEU A 325 51.87 70.57 76.51
C LEU A 325 51.54 69.35 77.38
N GLU A 326 50.49 68.60 77.05
CA GLU A 326 50.09 67.40 77.82
C GLU A 326 50.95 66.16 77.52
N THR A 327 51.52 66.03 76.32
CA THR A 327 52.34 64.86 75.92
C THR A 327 53.86 65.04 76.08
N GLY A 328 54.34 66.26 76.31
CA GLY A 328 55.76 66.59 76.53
C GLY A 328 56.22 66.63 78.00
N GLY A 329 55.34 66.32 78.95
CA GLY A 329 55.61 66.36 80.40
C GLY A 329 55.46 64.99 81.09
N ARG A 330 56.29 64.02 80.71
CA ARG A 330 56.62 62.83 81.51
C ARG A 330 58.13 62.68 81.56
#